data_AF-W2TES5-F1
#
_entry.id   AF-W2TES5-F1
#
_cell.length_a   1.000
_cell.length_b   1.000
_cell.length_c   1.000
_cell.angle_alpha   90.00
_cell.angle_beta   90.00
_cell.angle_gamma   90.00
#
_symmetry.space_group_name_H-M   'P 1'
#
loop_
_entity.id
_entity.type
_entity.pdbx_description
1 polymer ?
#
loop_
_entity_poly.entity_id
_entity_poly.type
_entity_poly.pdbx_seq_one_letter_code
_entity_poly.pdbx_strand_id
1 'polypeptide(L)'
;MLDSSAREYDKRDMLYYNIKHIINFPKRLSLTYSILPRKTSCTINIFKPDMDKLFGGIFEHSDMLSVLVKGQAVEVELSEIEGLFGLTAIDNGRCRLFIRRVKNDSTESRARPALDIGQLVEKNDDVLVTGMRHCEVVPNFRDIPIGNTFKMLVVSPKQSGF
;
A
#
# COMPACT_ATOMS: atom_id res chain seq x y z
N MET A 1 -18.53 -35.45 12.82
CA MET A 1 -17.76 -34.70 13.82
C MET A 1 -16.81 -33.80 13.08
N LEU A 2 -17.11 -32.49 13.02
CA LEU A 2 -16.22 -31.49 12.45
C LEU A 2 -15.31 -31.04 13.59
N ASP A 3 -14.00 -31.27 13.43
CA ASP A 3 -13.00 -30.93 14.42
C ASP A 3 -12.82 -29.41 14.50
N SER A 4 -13.13 -28.93 15.70
CA SER A 4 -13.00 -27.59 16.24
C SER A 4 -11.54 -27.26 16.54
N SER A 5 -10.86 -26.58 15.61
CA SER A 5 -9.58 -25.91 15.91
C SER A 5 -9.41 -24.57 15.19
N ALA A 6 -10.47 -23.75 15.16
CA ALA A 6 -10.31 -22.31 14.97
C ALA A 6 -9.79 -21.71 16.28
N ARG A 7 -8.47 -21.72 16.48
CA ARG A 7 -7.86 -20.97 17.58
C ARG A 7 -8.08 -19.47 17.34
N GLU A 8 -8.78 -18.88 18.29
CA GLU A 8 -8.95 -17.45 18.46
C GLU A 8 -7.56 -16.84 18.75
N TYR A 9 -7.00 -16.10 17.79
CA TYR A 9 -5.72 -15.42 17.96
C TYR A 9 -5.97 -13.95 18.34
N ASP A 10 -5.37 -13.57 19.46
CA ASP A 10 -5.56 -12.32 20.21
C ASP A 10 -5.41 -11.07 19.34
N LYS A 11 -6.34 -10.12 19.51
CA LYS A 11 -6.50 -8.90 18.71
C LYS A 11 -5.51 -7.79 19.06
N ARG A 12 -4.51 -8.05 19.90
CA ARG A 12 -3.64 -7.00 20.47
C ARG A 12 -2.17 -7.01 20.01
N ASP A 13 -1.65 -8.13 19.52
CA ASP A 13 -0.26 -8.22 19.04
C ASP A 13 -0.19 -8.78 17.61
N MET A 14 -0.34 -7.90 16.62
CA MET A 14 -0.11 -8.23 15.21
C MET A 14 1.24 -7.66 14.76
N LEU A 15 2.29 -8.15 15.41
CA LEU A 15 3.69 -7.98 15.05
C LEU A 15 4.12 -9.22 14.27
N TYR A 16 4.53 -9.01 13.01
CA TYR A 16 5.32 -9.94 12.20
C TYR A 16 4.77 -11.37 12.01
N TYR A 17 4.03 -11.61 10.93
CA TYR A 17 3.93 -12.96 10.37
C TYR A 17 5.22 -13.29 9.62
N ASN A 18 6.09 -14.09 10.23
CA ASN A 18 7.12 -14.81 9.50
C ASN A 18 6.43 -15.94 8.74
N ILE A 19 6.19 -15.75 7.44
CA ILE A 19 5.51 -16.71 6.53
C ILE A 19 6.39 -17.95 6.28
N LYS A 20 7.24 -18.39 7.23
CA LYS A 20 7.76 -19.76 7.22
C LYS A 20 6.68 -20.77 7.63
N HIS A 21 5.68 -20.37 8.43
CA HIS A 21 4.63 -21.27 8.94
C HIS A 21 3.36 -21.36 8.08
N ILE A 22 3.15 -20.48 7.09
CA ILE A 22 2.03 -20.62 6.13
C ILE A 22 2.35 -21.72 5.08
N ILE A 23 3.61 -22.16 5.01
CA ILE A 23 4.14 -23.14 4.06
C ILE A 23 3.98 -24.59 4.54
N ASN A 24 2.83 -24.93 5.16
CA ASN A 24 2.35 -26.31 5.22
C ASN A 24 1.17 -26.55 4.26
N PHE A 25 0.94 -25.64 3.30
CA PHE A 25 -0.03 -25.88 2.24
C PHE A 25 0.66 -26.37 0.95
N PRO A 26 0.44 -27.63 0.55
CA PRO A 26 0.99 -28.16 -0.68
C PRO A 26 0.29 -27.47 -1.86
N LYS A 27 1.08 -26.91 -2.77
CA LYS A 27 0.73 -26.66 -4.17
C LYS A 27 -0.57 -25.86 -4.40
N ARG A 28 -0.55 -24.53 -4.17
CA ARG A 28 -1.22 -23.54 -5.05
C ARG A 28 -0.93 -22.10 -4.59
N LEU A 29 -0.11 -21.38 -5.37
CA LEU A 29 0.20 -19.95 -5.21
C LEU A 29 -1.05 -19.05 -5.11
N SER A 30 -2.17 -19.48 -5.68
CA SER A 30 -3.46 -18.77 -5.64
C SER A 30 -4.08 -18.73 -4.23
N LEU A 31 -3.81 -19.73 -3.37
CA LEU A 31 -4.46 -19.80 -2.06
C LEU A 31 -3.85 -18.80 -1.07
N THR A 32 -2.53 -18.62 -1.08
CA THR A 32 -1.82 -17.67 -0.18
C THR A 32 -2.27 -16.21 -0.40
N TYR A 33 -2.52 -15.83 -1.66
CA TYR A 33 -3.12 -14.55 -2.05
C TYR A 33 -4.59 -14.37 -1.62
N SER A 34 -5.25 -15.47 -1.24
CA SER A 34 -6.64 -15.52 -0.80
C SER A 34 -6.78 -15.47 0.73
N ILE A 35 -5.72 -15.84 1.47
CA ILE A 35 -5.69 -15.85 2.95
C ILE A 35 -5.23 -14.53 3.54
N LEU A 36 -4.45 -13.74 2.78
CA LEU A 36 -4.06 -12.40 3.24
C LEU A 36 -5.33 -11.56 3.41
N PRO A 37 -5.53 -10.91 4.58
CA PRO A 37 -6.70 -10.09 4.81
C PRO A 37 -6.88 -9.14 3.65
N ARG A 38 -8.13 -9.01 3.17
CA ARG A 38 -8.40 -8.17 2.02
C ARG A 38 -7.79 -6.80 2.19
N LYS A 39 -7.55 -6.27 3.40
CA LYS A 39 -7.03 -4.92 3.69
C LYS A 39 -5.50 -4.77 3.76
N THR A 40 -4.69 -5.81 3.54
CA THR A 40 -3.22 -5.73 3.70
C THR A 40 -2.48 -5.75 2.37
N SER A 41 -1.25 -5.21 2.35
CA SER A 41 -0.28 -5.34 1.26
C SER A 41 0.99 -6.04 1.75
N CYS A 42 1.87 -6.48 0.84
CA CYS A 42 3.10 -7.16 1.23
C CYS A 42 4.31 -6.66 0.44
N THR A 43 5.49 -6.75 1.05
CA THR A 43 6.79 -6.58 0.38
C THR A 43 7.60 -7.87 0.47
N ILE A 44 8.49 -8.09 -0.50
CA ILE A 44 9.32 -9.30 -0.58
C ILE A 44 10.75 -8.99 -0.10
N ASN A 45 11.29 -9.84 0.77
CA ASN A 45 12.67 -9.84 1.28
C ASN A 45 13.12 -8.52 1.95
N ILE A 46 12.18 -7.71 2.43
CA ILE A 46 12.46 -6.46 3.13
C ILE A 46 11.43 -6.19 4.22
N PHE A 47 11.89 -5.76 5.40
CA PHE A 47 11.04 -5.46 6.56
C PHE A 47 10.51 -4.03 6.58
N LYS A 48 11.10 -3.13 5.79
CA LYS A 48 10.66 -1.74 5.66
C LYS A 48 9.70 -1.59 4.48
N PRO A 49 8.76 -0.62 4.53
CA PRO A 49 7.97 -0.27 3.36
C PRO A 49 8.91 0.14 2.21
N ASP A 50 8.97 -0.70 1.18
CA ASP A 50 9.68 -0.43 -0.06
C ASP A 50 8.79 -0.84 -1.22
N MET A 51 8.36 0.16 -1.99
CA MET A 51 7.44 -0.05 -3.10
C MET A 51 8.14 -0.65 -4.33
N ASP A 52 9.48 -0.64 -4.41
CA ASP A 52 10.22 -1.39 -5.42
C ASP A 52 10.19 -2.90 -5.16
N LYS A 53 9.88 -3.31 -3.92
CA LYS A 53 9.72 -4.71 -3.48
C LYS A 53 8.27 -5.07 -3.19
N LEU A 54 7.30 -4.29 -3.67
CA LEU A 54 5.88 -4.57 -3.49
C LEU A 54 5.51 -5.90 -4.14
N PHE A 55 4.82 -6.76 -3.39
CA PHE A 55 4.45 -8.09 -3.84
C PHE A 55 3.37 -8.03 -4.93
N GLY A 56 3.71 -8.51 -6.13
CA GLY A 56 2.87 -8.42 -7.32
C GLY A 56 2.29 -9.74 -7.86
N GLY A 57 2.53 -10.88 -7.21
CA GLY A 57 1.92 -12.15 -7.66
C GLY A 57 2.77 -13.39 -7.45
N ILE A 58 4.09 -13.22 -7.52
CA ILE A 58 5.06 -14.31 -7.65
C ILE A 58 6.15 -14.13 -6.58
N PHE A 59 6.55 -15.23 -5.95
CA PHE A 59 7.64 -15.29 -4.97
C PHE A 59 8.30 -16.67 -5.02
N GLU A 60 9.54 -16.76 -4.58
CA GLU A 60 10.32 -17.99 -4.51
C GLU A 60 10.15 -18.69 -3.16
N HIS A 61 10.51 -19.98 -3.07
CA HIS A 61 10.39 -20.73 -1.82
C HIS A 61 11.23 -20.14 -0.68
N SER A 62 12.39 -19.54 -1.01
CA SER A 62 13.29 -18.88 -0.08
C SER A 62 12.87 -17.45 0.29
N ASP A 63 11.86 -16.89 -0.38
CA ASP A 63 11.45 -15.51 -0.15
C ASP A 63 10.69 -15.36 1.16
N MET A 64 10.93 -14.23 1.81
CA MET A 64 10.21 -13.79 2.98
C MET A 64 9.23 -12.68 2.59
N LEU A 65 8.00 -12.77 3.10
CA LEU A 65 6.98 -11.76 2.92
C LEU A 65 6.80 -10.94 4.20
N SER A 66 6.89 -9.61 4.06
CA SER A 66 6.54 -8.67 5.12
C SER A 66 5.17 -8.09 4.86
N VAL A 67 4.28 -8.11 5.85
CA VAL A 67 2.92 -7.59 5.72
C VAL A 67 2.87 -6.12 6.12
N LEU A 68 2.41 -5.28 5.20
CA LEU A 68 2.08 -3.88 5.45
C LEU A 68 0.62 -3.78 5.91
N VAL A 69 0.45 -3.42 7.18
CA VAL A 69 -0.87 -3.19 7.80
C VAL A 69 -1.22 -1.72 7.66
N LYS A 70 -2.48 -1.40 7.35
CA LYS A 70 -2.97 -0.02 7.33
C LYS A 70 -2.84 0.61 8.72
N GLY A 71 -2.23 1.78 8.78
CA GLY A 71 -2.10 2.62 9.95
C GLY A 71 -3.07 3.80 9.88
N GLN A 72 -2.53 4.99 10.14
CA GLN A 72 -3.31 6.23 10.20
C GLN A 72 -3.67 6.74 8.80
N ALA A 73 -4.94 7.13 8.63
CA ALA A 73 -5.41 7.87 7.47
C ALA A 73 -5.24 9.37 7.70
N VAL A 74 -4.76 10.08 6.68
CA VAL A 74 -4.54 11.53 6.67
C VAL A 74 -5.07 12.08 5.36
N GLU A 75 -5.84 13.16 5.43
CA GLU A 75 -6.23 13.94 4.26
C GLU A 75 -5.18 15.03 4.03
N VAL A 76 -4.62 15.08 2.83
CA VAL A 76 -3.60 16.06 2.43
C VAL A 76 -4.19 16.91 1.32
N GLU A 77 -4.19 18.23 1.51
CA GLU A 77 -4.55 19.20 0.48
C GLU A 77 -3.28 19.73 -0.19
N LEU A 78 -3.27 19.74 -1.51
CA LEU A 78 -2.13 20.13 -2.33
C LEU A 78 -2.58 21.16 -3.37
N SER A 79 -1.68 22.07 -3.74
CA SER A 79 -1.90 23.06 -4.80
C SER A 79 -0.96 22.78 -5.98
N GLU A 80 -1.51 22.62 -7.17
CA GLU A 80 -0.69 22.44 -8.38
C GLU A 80 -0.05 23.77 -8.78
N ILE A 81 1.29 23.82 -8.89
CA ILE A 81 2.05 25.05 -9.17
C ILE A 81 3.10 24.88 -10.27
N GLU A 82 3.50 23.65 -10.60
CA GLU A 82 4.64 23.35 -11.48
C GLU A 82 4.19 22.74 -12.83
N GLY A 83 2.91 22.35 -12.95
CA GLY A 83 2.34 21.70 -14.13
C GLY A 83 2.81 20.25 -14.32
N LEU A 84 3.46 19.68 -13.30
CA LEU A 84 4.05 18.35 -13.31
C LEU A 84 3.87 17.70 -11.95
N PHE A 85 2.97 16.71 -11.89
CA PHE A 85 2.73 15.94 -10.67
C PHE A 85 3.97 15.15 -10.25
N GLY A 86 4.53 15.47 -9.09
CA GLY A 86 5.79 14.95 -8.58
C GLY A 86 5.71 13.56 -7.95
N LEU A 87 4.54 12.91 -7.95
CA LEU A 87 4.38 11.54 -7.45
C LEU A 87 4.44 10.51 -8.57
N THR A 88 5.13 9.41 -8.26
CA THR A 88 4.94 8.15 -8.98
C THR A 88 4.21 7.17 -8.09
N ALA A 89 3.14 6.58 -8.60
CA ALA A 89 2.35 5.58 -7.90
C ALA A 89 2.35 4.24 -8.64
N ILE A 90 2.18 3.15 -7.89
CA ILE A 90 2.06 1.78 -8.41
C ILE A 90 0.89 1.07 -7.77
N ASP A 91 0.34 0.05 -8.43
CA ASP A 91 -0.61 -0.84 -7.79
C ASP A 91 -0.04 -2.24 -7.52
N ASN A 92 -0.59 -2.92 -6.51
CA ASN A 92 -0.17 -4.24 -6.07
C ASN A 92 -0.83 -5.41 -6.85
N GLY A 93 -1.34 -5.16 -8.06
CA GLY A 93 -2.11 -6.14 -8.83
C GLY A 93 -3.51 -6.42 -8.28
N ARG A 94 -3.94 -5.72 -7.23
CA ARG A 94 -5.30 -5.78 -6.64
C ARG A 94 -5.95 -4.40 -6.60
N CYS A 95 -5.53 -3.53 -7.52
CA CYS A 95 -6.06 -2.19 -7.70
C CYS A 95 -6.01 -1.34 -6.43
N ARG A 96 -4.87 -1.39 -5.75
CA ARG A 96 -4.55 -0.50 -4.63
C ARG A 96 -3.32 0.31 -4.95
N LEU A 97 -3.47 1.62 -4.92
CA LEU A 97 -2.45 2.54 -5.34
C LEU A 97 -1.53 2.92 -4.17
N PHE A 98 -0.23 2.77 -4.35
CA PHE A 98 0.79 3.14 -3.36
C PHE A 98 1.73 4.18 -3.93
N ILE A 99 2.15 5.13 -3.09
CA ILE A 99 3.17 6.11 -3.45
C ILE A 99 4.53 5.42 -3.52
N ARG A 100 5.11 5.32 -4.71
CA ARG A 100 6.40 4.67 -4.94
C ARG A 100 7.55 5.66 -4.84
N ARG A 101 7.40 6.83 -5.43
CA ARG A 101 8.42 7.89 -5.46
C ARG A 101 7.77 9.25 -5.32
N VAL A 102 8.51 10.14 -4.68
CA VAL A 102 8.23 11.58 -4.59
C VAL A 102 9.43 12.28 -5.21
N LYS A 103 9.21 13.10 -6.23
CA LYS A 103 10.25 13.93 -6.87
C LYS A 103 10.76 14.95 -5.85
N ASN A 104 12.08 15.11 -5.74
CA ASN A 104 12.65 16.14 -4.86
C ASN A 104 12.25 17.54 -5.36
N ASP A 105 12.14 18.47 -4.42
CA ASP A 105 11.80 19.87 -4.65
C ASP A 105 10.42 20.11 -5.30
N SER A 106 9.56 19.08 -5.37
CA SER A 106 8.17 19.19 -5.84
C SER A 106 7.23 19.59 -4.71
N THR A 107 6.00 20.00 -5.05
CA THR A 107 4.96 20.32 -4.06
C THR A 107 4.69 19.16 -3.11
N GLU A 108 4.70 17.94 -3.61
CA GLU A 108 4.43 16.74 -2.82
C GLU A 108 5.61 16.40 -1.91
N SER A 109 6.84 16.72 -2.31
CA SER A 109 7.99 16.61 -1.41
C SER A 109 7.89 17.59 -0.22
N ARG A 110 7.36 18.79 -0.45
CA ARG A 110 7.13 19.81 0.59
C ARG A 110 6.00 19.43 1.56
N ALA A 111 5.10 18.53 1.15
CA ALA A 111 4.00 18.02 1.98
C ALA A 111 4.41 16.90 2.97
N ARG A 112 5.69 16.50 2.98
CA ARG A 112 6.22 15.60 4.00
C ARG A 112 6.15 16.22 5.41
N PRO A 113 5.85 15.44 6.47
CA PRO A 113 5.69 13.98 6.48
C PRO A 113 4.25 13.49 6.21
N ALA A 114 3.30 14.38 5.94
CA ALA A 114 1.90 13.99 5.73
C ALA A 114 1.71 13.14 4.47
N LEU A 115 2.55 13.39 3.45
CA LEU A 115 2.57 12.67 2.18
C LEU A 115 3.96 12.08 1.89
N ASP A 116 4.09 10.76 1.84
CA ASP A 116 5.38 10.11 1.60
C ASP A 116 5.27 8.70 1.00
N ILE A 117 6.42 8.14 0.62
CA ILE A 117 6.58 6.82 0.03
C ILE A 117 5.98 5.73 0.92
N GLY A 118 5.31 4.77 0.29
CA GLY A 118 4.71 3.60 0.94
C GLY A 118 3.30 3.82 1.47
N GLN A 119 2.78 5.04 1.45
CA GLN A 119 1.38 5.30 1.78
C GLN A 119 0.44 4.75 0.69
N LEU A 120 -0.71 4.24 1.13
CA LEU A 120 -1.82 3.84 0.27
C LEU A 120 -2.69 5.06 -0.05
N VAL A 121 -2.99 5.29 -1.33
CA VAL A 121 -3.95 6.31 -1.75
C VAL A 121 -5.35 5.65 -1.80
N GLU A 122 -6.29 6.17 -1.00
CA GLU A 122 -7.67 5.67 -0.95
C GLU A 122 -8.66 6.56 -1.71
N LYS A 123 -8.42 7.88 -1.72
CA LYS A 123 -9.23 8.86 -2.43
C LYS A 123 -8.39 9.93 -3.10
N ASN A 124 -8.90 10.42 -4.23
CA ASN A 124 -8.53 11.68 -4.84
C ASN A 124 -9.80 12.54 -4.91
N ASP A 125 -9.80 13.70 -4.25
CA ASP A 125 -10.97 14.49 -3.91
C ASP A 125 -12.08 13.59 -3.35
N ASP A 126 -13.26 13.64 -3.97
CA ASP A 126 -14.43 12.84 -3.58
C ASP A 126 -14.46 11.44 -4.23
N VAL A 127 -13.47 11.11 -5.07
CA VAL A 127 -13.41 9.84 -5.81
C VAL A 127 -12.61 8.80 -5.04
N LEU A 128 -13.26 7.68 -4.71
CA LEU A 128 -12.59 6.48 -4.22
C LEU A 128 -11.76 5.85 -5.32
N VAL A 129 -10.44 5.75 -5.12
CA VAL A 129 -9.52 5.15 -6.09
C VAL A 129 -9.21 3.68 -5.79
N THR A 130 -9.71 3.16 -4.66
CA THR A 130 -9.62 1.72 -4.35
C THR A 130 -10.41 0.92 -5.38
N GLY A 131 -9.76 -0.01 -6.07
CA GLY A 131 -10.39 -0.79 -7.16
C GLY A 131 -9.97 -0.33 -8.55
N MET A 132 -9.27 0.81 -8.67
CA MET A 132 -8.70 1.31 -9.92
C MET A 132 -7.22 0.95 -10.04
N ARG A 133 -6.74 0.71 -11.28
CA ARG A 133 -5.31 0.51 -11.55
C ARG A 133 -4.59 1.85 -11.61
N HIS A 134 -3.27 1.83 -11.40
CA HIS A 134 -2.48 3.06 -11.44
C HIS A 134 -2.60 3.80 -12.78
N CYS A 135 -2.77 3.09 -13.91
CA CYS A 135 -2.95 3.70 -15.22
C CYS A 135 -4.28 4.47 -15.39
N GLU A 136 -5.27 4.19 -14.53
CA GLU A 136 -6.57 4.89 -14.52
C GLU A 136 -6.55 6.11 -13.59
N VAL A 137 -5.76 6.05 -12.51
CA VAL A 137 -5.74 7.10 -11.48
C VAL A 137 -4.66 8.16 -11.76
N VAL A 138 -3.48 7.74 -12.21
CA VAL A 138 -2.33 8.64 -12.43
C VAL A 138 -2.62 9.80 -13.40
N PRO A 139 -3.37 9.60 -14.51
CA PRO A 139 -3.76 10.71 -15.38
C PRO A 139 -4.52 11.83 -14.64
N ASN A 140 -5.42 11.46 -13.72
CA ASN A 140 -6.23 12.43 -12.97
C ASN A 140 -5.41 13.41 -12.15
N PHE A 141 -4.22 13.00 -11.68
CA PHE A 141 -3.31 13.90 -10.97
C PHE A 141 -2.49 14.79 -11.92
N ARG A 142 -2.21 14.31 -13.13
CA ARG A 142 -1.44 15.07 -14.14
C ARG A 142 -2.28 16.14 -14.82
N ASP A 143 -3.58 15.90 -14.94
CA ASP A 143 -4.51 16.77 -15.66
C ASP A 143 -5.07 17.89 -14.75
N ILE A 144 -4.58 18.01 -13.51
CA ILE A 144 -4.97 19.06 -12.58
C ILE A 144 -4.41 20.41 -13.09
N PRO A 145 -5.26 21.43 -13.29
CA PRO A 145 -4.80 22.74 -13.76
C PRO A 145 -3.90 23.42 -12.73
N ILE A 146 -2.86 24.11 -13.22
CA ILE A 146 -2.01 24.98 -12.38
C ILE A 146 -2.88 26.04 -11.70
N GLY A 147 -2.67 26.22 -10.40
CA GLY A 147 -3.43 27.14 -9.55
C GLY A 147 -4.61 26.48 -8.84
N ASN A 148 -5.01 25.27 -9.23
CA ASN A 148 -6.06 24.54 -8.53
C ASN A 148 -5.50 23.75 -7.35
N THR A 149 -6.38 23.50 -6.38
CA THR A 149 -6.12 22.59 -5.26
C THR A 149 -6.91 21.30 -5.43
N PHE A 150 -6.39 20.23 -4.83
CA PHE A 150 -7.03 18.93 -4.76
C PHE A 150 -6.64 18.26 -3.45
N LYS A 151 -7.44 17.28 -3.04
CA LYS A 151 -7.27 16.56 -1.79
C LYS A 151 -6.96 15.10 -2.05
N MET A 152 -6.11 14.51 -1.23
CA MET A 152 -5.85 13.08 -1.25
C MET A 152 -6.04 12.49 0.14
N LEU A 153 -6.78 11.39 0.21
CA LEU A 153 -6.81 10.57 1.42
C LEU A 153 -5.75 9.49 1.31
N VAL A 154 -4.71 9.59 2.13
CA VAL A 154 -3.59 8.65 2.18
C VAL A 154 -3.55 7.91 3.50
N VAL A 155 -3.12 6.66 3.47
CA VAL A 155 -3.03 5.79 4.65
C VAL A 155 -1.61 5.31 4.81
N SER A 156 -0.97 5.71 5.91
CA SER A 156 0.38 5.26 6.24
C SER A 156 0.39 3.78 6.61
N PRO A 157 1.44 3.03 6.24
CA PRO A 157 1.65 1.71 6.83
C PRO A 157 1.86 1.88 8.34
N LYS A 158 1.28 0.98 9.14
CA LYS A 158 1.51 0.95 10.58
C LYS A 158 3.00 0.71 10.80
N GLN A 159 3.68 1.67 11.42
CA GLN A 159 5.04 1.49 11.85
C GLN A 159 5.03 0.60 13.10
N SER A 160 5.92 -0.40 13.15
CA SER A 160 6.20 -1.11 14.40
C SER A 160 6.83 -0.09 15.34
N GLY A 161 6.06 0.38 16.31
CA GLY A 161 6.62 1.07 17.46
C GLY A 161 7.35 0.03 18.29
N PHE A 162 8.64 0.27 18.52
CA PHE A 162 9.56 -0.45 19.39
C PHE A 162 10.22 -1.70 18.79
#